data_AF-A3JEX1-F1
#
_entry.id   AF-A3JEX1-F1
#
_cell.length_a   1.000
_cell.length_b   1.000
_cell.length_c   1.000
_cell.angle_alpha   90.00
_cell.angle_beta   90.00
_cell.angle_gamma   90.00
#
_symmetry.space_group_name_H-M   'P 1'
#
loop_
_entity.id
_entity.type
_entity.pdbx_description
1 polymer ?
#
loop_
_entity_poly.entity_id
_entity_poly.type
_entity_poly.pdbx_seq_one_letter_code
_entity_poly.pdbx_strand_id
1 'polypeptide(L)'
;MTDTLIDRRDLSFQLYEVLGVDVLAERERFADHSRDTFDAVIETADKMARDTFANHNRAADQDEPRFVNGNVALLPQVKQAFDAYARAGFIAGRYDYELGGMQLPETVMAACNGFFTAANPSTAGYPFLTTAAANLIRVFGSESQKSLFFRLCEALHNRNYLHPIIMQGSSEHKRYFQGRSASGGLHNFRDFPGTGGVRPSGGSACAGSQVG
;
A
#
# COMPACT_ATOMS: atom_id res chain seq x y z
N MET A 1 -16.56 25.53 -12.61
CA MET A 1 -16.12 24.32 -11.88
C MET A 1 -15.27 24.82 -10.74
N THR A 2 -15.67 24.58 -9.49
CA THR A 2 -14.88 24.95 -8.33
C THR A 2 -13.57 24.16 -8.38
N ASP A 3 -12.48 24.89 -8.57
CA ASP A 3 -11.09 24.42 -8.57
C ASP A 3 -10.66 24.09 -7.13
N THR A 4 -11.45 23.30 -6.42
CA THR A 4 -11.22 22.97 -5.00
C THR A 4 -11.47 21.49 -4.83
N LEU A 5 -10.40 20.73 -4.55
CA LEU A 5 -10.50 19.29 -4.25
C LEU A 5 -11.01 19.07 -2.82
N ILE A 6 -10.36 19.71 -1.85
CA ILE A 6 -10.72 19.71 -0.43
C ILE A 6 -10.60 21.15 0.06
N ASP A 7 -11.56 21.60 0.85
CA ASP A 7 -11.50 22.93 1.46
C ASP A 7 -10.33 23.00 2.46
N ARG A 8 -9.36 23.90 2.20
CA ARG A 8 -8.15 24.00 3.02
C ARG A 8 -8.45 24.51 4.43
N ARG A 9 -9.44 25.40 4.59
CA ARG A 9 -9.78 25.94 5.91
C ARG A 9 -10.40 24.87 6.78
N ASP A 10 -11.34 24.08 6.23
CA ASP A 10 -11.95 22.96 6.92
C ASP A 10 -10.92 21.88 7.26
N LEU A 11 -10.04 21.50 6.31
CA LEU A 11 -8.98 20.54 6.59
C LEU A 11 -8.04 21.01 7.71
N SER A 12 -7.62 22.28 7.70
CA SER A 12 -6.79 22.84 8.79
C SER A 12 -7.55 22.87 10.13
N PHE A 13 -8.85 23.16 10.12
CA PHE A 13 -9.69 23.09 11.32
C PHE A 13 -9.72 21.65 11.88
N GLN A 14 -9.97 20.65 11.04
CA GLN A 14 -9.97 19.24 11.47
C GLN A 14 -8.59 18.81 12.01
N LEU A 15 -7.50 19.15 11.32
CA LEU A 15 -6.16 18.70 11.72
C LEU A 15 -5.67 19.37 13.00
N TYR A 16 -5.84 20.68 13.14
CA TYR A 16 -5.20 21.45 14.21
C TYR A 16 -6.15 21.80 15.36
N GLU A 17 -7.41 22.13 15.07
CA GLU A 17 -8.36 22.56 16.10
C GLU A 17 -9.13 21.37 16.70
N VAL A 18 -9.40 20.33 15.90
CA VAL A 18 -10.12 19.13 16.37
C VAL A 18 -9.17 18.02 16.81
N LEU A 19 -8.20 17.64 15.96
CA LEU A 19 -7.32 16.50 16.20
C LEU A 19 -6.02 16.85 16.95
N GLY A 20 -5.60 18.12 16.95
CA GLY A 20 -4.34 18.55 17.57
C GLY A 20 -3.11 17.86 17.00
N VAL A 21 -3.01 17.75 15.67
CA VAL A 21 -1.95 17.01 14.96
C VAL A 21 -0.54 17.55 15.24
N ASP A 22 -0.42 18.83 15.57
CA ASP A 22 0.83 19.47 15.96
C ASP A 22 1.46 18.86 17.22
N VAL A 23 0.65 18.36 18.16
CA VAL A 23 1.13 17.64 19.36
C VAL A 23 1.88 16.35 19.00
N LEU A 24 1.65 15.79 17.82
CA LEU A 24 2.37 14.60 17.37
C LEU A 24 3.87 14.87 17.23
N ALA A 25 4.27 16.10 16.86
CA ALA A 25 5.68 16.49 16.76
C ALA A 25 6.45 16.39 18.09
N GLU A 26 5.76 16.37 19.24
CA GLU A 26 6.39 16.18 20.55
C GLU A 26 6.82 14.73 20.81
N ARG A 27 6.34 13.77 20.01
CA ARG A 27 6.75 12.37 20.10
C ARG A 27 8.12 12.21 19.44
N GLU A 28 9.00 11.42 20.07
CA GLU A 28 10.34 11.11 19.54
C GLU A 28 10.31 10.66 18.07
N ARG A 29 9.32 9.84 17.70
CA ARG A 29 9.13 9.38 16.31
C ARG A 29 8.84 10.51 15.31
N PHE A 30 8.28 11.64 15.72
CA PHE A 30 7.90 12.72 14.81
C PHE A 30 8.66 14.02 15.11
N ALA A 31 9.73 13.95 15.91
CA ALA A 31 10.48 15.10 16.40
C ALA A 31 11.13 15.95 15.30
N ASP A 32 11.38 15.36 14.12
CA ASP A 32 11.89 16.07 12.94
C ASP A 32 10.81 16.82 12.17
N HIS A 33 9.54 16.72 12.59
CA HIS A 33 8.42 17.40 11.98
C HIS A 33 7.91 18.56 12.81
N SER A 34 7.27 19.48 12.11
CA SER A 34 6.52 20.60 12.67
C SER A 34 5.22 20.79 11.89
N ARG A 35 4.35 21.65 12.41
CA ARG A 35 3.18 22.12 11.68
C ARG A 35 3.53 22.61 10.26
N ASP A 36 4.61 23.37 10.11
CA ASP A 36 5.03 23.88 8.81
C ASP A 36 5.41 22.75 7.84
N THR A 37 6.06 21.69 8.34
CA THR A 37 6.38 20.52 7.51
C THR A 37 5.12 19.73 7.12
N PHE A 38 4.13 19.63 8.01
CA PHE A 38 2.84 19.00 7.71
C PHE A 38 2.06 19.79 6.67
N ASP A 39 1.99 21.11 6.83
CA ASP A 39 1.31 21.99 5.87
C ASP A 39 2.01 21.95 4.50
N ALA A 40 3.34 21.93 4.46
CA ALA A 40 4.11 21.84 3.23
C ALA A 40 3.89 20.52 2.45
N VAL A 41 3.82 19.38 3.14
CA VAL A 41 3.55 18.10 2.47
C VAL A 41 2.11 18.01 1.97
N ILE A 42 1.15 18.54 2.74
CA ILE A 42 -0.25 18.58 2.31
C ILE A 42 -0.43 19.50 1.09
N GLU A 43 0.24 20.65 1.08
CA GLU A 43 0.22 21.57 -0.07
C GLU A 43 0.84 20.93 -1.32
N THR A 44 1.93 20.21 -1.15
CA THR A 44 2.56 19.44 -2.23
C THR A 44 1.60 18.37 -2.77
N ALA A 45 0.87 17.69 -1.89
CA ALA A 45 -0.13 16.70 -2.27
C ALA A 45 -1.30 17.32 -3.04
N ASP A 46 -1.86 18.45 -2.59
CA ASP A 46 -2.95 19.16 -3.28
C ASP A 46 -2.52 19.58 -4.70
N LYS A 47 -1.37 20.25 -4.81
CA LYS A 47 -0.83 20.68 -6.10
C LYS A 47 -0.61 19.49 -7.05
N MET A 48 0.04 18.43 -6.57
CA MET A 48 0.29 17.26 -7.41
C MET A 48 -1.01 16.54 -7.80
N ALA A 49 -2.00 16.47 -6.90
CA ALA A 49 -3.31 15.90 -7.20
C ALA A 49 -4.02 16.67 -8.33
N ARG A 50 -3.96 18.00 -8.34
CA ARG A 50 -4.51 18.83 -9.43
C ARG A 50 -3.75 18.63 -10.74
N ASP A 51 -2.42 18.70 -10.68
CA ASP A 51 -1.57 18.70 -11.87
C ASP A 51 -1.52 17.32 -12.56
N THR A 52 -1.60 16.23 -11.79
CA THR A 52 -1.31 14.88 -12.29
C THR A 52 -2.45 13.88 -12.14
N PHE A 53 -3.39 14.06 -11.22
CA PHE A 53 -4.52 13.13 -11.02
C PHE A 53 -5.81 13.66 -11.64
N ALA A 54 -6.17 14.91 -11.36
CA ALA A 54 -7.44 15.50 -11.80
C ALA A 54 -7.52 15.62 -13.34
N ASN A 55 -6.38 15.83 -14.00
CA ASN A 55 -6.27 16.06 -15.45
C ASN A 55 -6.78 14.90 -16.32
N HIS A 56 -6.92 13.69 -15.78
CA HIS A 56 -7.34 12.50 -16.52
C HIS A 56 -8.48 11.74 -15.86
N ASN A 57 -9.11 12.27 -14.80
CA ASN A 57 -10.20 11.57 -14.11
C ASN A 57 -11.38 11.29 -15.04
N ARG A 58 -11.86 12.32 -15.76
CA ARG A 58 -12.94 12.15 -16.75
C ARG A 58 -12.53 11.27 -17.93
N ALA A 59 -11.30 11.40 -18.40
CA ALA A 59 -10.81 10.60 -19.52
C ALA A 59 -10.74 9.11 -19.13
N ALA A 60 -10.30 8.79 -17.92
CA ALA A 60 -10.20 7.43 -17.40
C ALA A 60 -11.57 6.77 -17.20
N ASP A 61 -12.60 7.56 -16.87
CA ASP A 61 -13.99 7.09 -16.82
C ASP A 61 -14.57 6.81 -18.21
N GLN A 62 -14.22 7.62 -19.20
CA GLN A 62 -14.73 7.50 -20.57
C GLN A 62 -14.02 6.43 -21.41
N ASP A 63 -12.72 6.22 -21.19
CA ASP A 63 -11.91 5.20 -21.88
C ASP A 63 -11.53 4.11 -20.88
N GLU A 64 -12.47 3.19 -20.69
CA GLU A 64 -12.32 2.07 -19.77
C GLU A 64 -11.08 1.21 -20.10
N PRO A 65 -10.38 0.69 -19.08
CA PRO A 65 -9.28 -0.26 -19.26
C PRO A 65 -9.68 -1.45 -20.13
N ARG A 66 -8.82 -1.82 -21.09
CA ARG A 66 -9.08 -2.94 -22.00
C ARG A 66 -8.06 -4.05 -21.79
N PHE A 67 -8.52 -5.29 -21.86
CA PHE A 67 -7.62 -6.44 -21.83
C PHE A 67 -7.24 -6.83 -23.27
N VAL A 68 -5.97 -6.62 -23.63
CA VAL A 68 -5.44 -6.83 -24.98
C VAL A 68 -4.21 -7.73 -24.91
N ASN A 69 -4.27 -8.89 -25.58
CA ASN A 69 -3.15 -9.84 -25.69
C ASN A 69 -2.50 -10.22 -24.34
N GLY A 70 -3.32 -10.46 -23.31
CA GLY A 70 -2.83 -10.84 -21.99
C GLY A 70 -2.39 -9.69 -21.09
N ASN A 71 -2.50 -8.44 -21.56
CA ASN A 71 -2.10 -7.23 -20.81
C ASN A 71 -3.28 -6.28 -20.65
N VAL A 72 -3.27 -5.47 -19.60
CA VAL A 72 -4.23 -4.37 -19.41
C VAL A 72 -3.67 -3.12 -20.08
N ALA A 73 -4.42 -2.57 -21.05
CA ALA A 73 -4.15 -1.27 -21.64
C ALA A 73 -4.87 -0.19 -20.84
N LEU A 74 -4.11 0.80 -20.38
CA LEU A 74 -4.58 1.95 -19.59
C LEU A 74 -4.19 3.25 -20.29
N LEU A 75 -4.87 4.34 -19.92
CA LEU A 75 -4.44 5.68 -20.29
C LEU A 75 -3.00 5.95 -19.80
N PRO A 76 -2.11 6.48 -20.65
CA PRO A 76 -0.71 6.77 -20.27
C PRO A 76 -0.59 7.67 -19.03
N GLN A 77 -1.57 8.55 -18.83
CA GLN A 77 -1.64 9.49 -17.70
C GLN A 77 -1.71 8.76 -16.35
N VAL A 78 -2.33 7.58 -16.28
CA VAL A 78 -2.39 6.77 -15.06
C VAL A 78 -0.98 6.41 -14.59
N LYS A 79 -0.12 6.00 -15.53
CA LYS A 79 1.28 5.69 -15.22
C LYS A 79 2.07 6.94 -14.85
N GLN A 80 1.85 8.05 -15.55
CA GLN A 80 2.53 9.32 -15.25
C GLN A 80 2.21 9.80 -13.83
N ALA A 81 0.94 9.72 -13.42
CA ALA A 81 0.48 10.04 -12.07
C ALA A 81 1.07 9.09 -11.02
N PHE A 82 1.07 7.78 -11.28
CA PHE A 82 1.69 6.80 -10.40
C PHE A 82 3.18 7.08 -10.19
N ASP A 83 3.92 7.33 -11.27
CA ASP A 83 5.36 7.61 -11.16
C ASP A 83 5.63 8.93 -10.43
N ALA A 84 4.80 9.96 -10.65
CA ALA A 84 4.91 11.23 -9.93
C ALA A 84 4.68 11.02 -8.42
N TYR A 85 3.66 10.25 -8.06
CA TYR A 85 3.35 9.86 -6.69
C TYR A 85 4.50 9.08 -6.03
N ALA A 86 5.08 8.11 -6.74
CA ALA A 86 6.21 7.33 -6.26
C ALA A 86 7.47 8.20 -6.07
N ARG A 87 7.83 9.02 -7.08
CA ARG A 87 9.01 9.90 -7.02
C ARG A 87 8.91 10.97 -5.94
N ALA A 88 7.70 11.44 -5.63
CA ALA A 88 7.46 12.38 -4.55
C ALA A 88 7.52 11.72 -3.15
N GLY A 89 7.76 10.40 -3.07
CA GLY A 89 7.94 9.68 -1.81
C GLY A 89 6.64 9.24 -1.12
N PHE A 90 5.46 9.55 -1.66
CA PHE A 90 4.19 9.26 -1.00
C PHE A 90 3.86 7.76 -0.86
N ILE A 91 4.52 6.87 -1.61
CA ILE A 91 4.41 5.41 -1.41
C ILE A 91 4.91 4.99 -0.03
N ALA A 92 6.02 5.59 0.41
CA ALA A 92 6.72 5.28 1.64
C ALA A 92 6.53 6.35 2.73
N GLY A 93 5.72 7.38 2.49
CA GLY A 93 5.67 8.58 3.34
C GLY A 93 5.44 8.32 4.83
N ARG A 94 4.68 7.27 5.18
CA ARG A 94 4.39 6.86 6.56
C ARG A 94 5.47 5.98 7.22
N TYR A 95 6.44 5.48 6.46
CA TYR A 95 7.46 4.57 6.96
C TYR A 95 8.63 5.34 7.56
N ASP A 96 9.40 4.66 8.39
CA ASP A 96 10.57 5.22 9.06
C ASP A 96 11.66 5.57 8.05
N TYR A 97 12.54 6.50 8.43
CA TYR A 97 13.62 6.97 7.56
C TYR A 97 14.57 5.85 7.10
N GLU A 98 14.81 4.85 7.96
CA GLU A 98 15.62 3.66 7.63
C GLU A 98 15.06 2.84 6.48
N LEU A 99 13.75 2.97 6.21
CA LEU A 99 13.06 2.31 5.10
C LEU A 99 12.85 3.25 3.90
N GLY A 100 13.52 4.41 3.89
CA GLY A 100 13.39 5.43 2.86
C GLY A 100 12.05 6.17 2.90
N GLY A 101 11.34 6.13 4.03
CA GLY A 101 10.11 6.89 4.24
C GLY A 101 10.34 8.32 4.71
N MET A 102 9.25 9.06 4.86
CA MET A 102 9.26 10.44 5.40
C MET A 102 8.88 10.50 6.88
N GLN A 103 8.58 9.36 7.51
CA GLN A 103 8.15 9.22 8.91
C GLN A 103 6.94 10.07 9.30
N LEU A 104 6.08 10.41 8.33
CA LEU A 104 4.92 11.27 8.58
C LEU A 104 3.85 10.56 9.43
N PRO A 105 3.17 11.27 10.33
CA PRO A 105 2.02 10.74 11.03
C PRO A 105 0.92 10.25 10.07
N GLU A 106 0.25 9.15 10.44
CA GLU A 106 -0.82 8.58 9.60
C GLU A 106 -1.96 9.59 9.34
N THR A 107 -2.25 10.47 10.29
CA THR A 107 -3.25 11.55 10.13
C THR A 107 -2.88 12.52 9.01
N VAL A 108 -1.61 12.92 8.91
CA VAL A 108 -1.09 13.80 7.85
C VAL A 108 -1.07 13.06 6.51
N MET A 109 -0.65 11.80 6.52
CA MET A 109 -0.68 10.95 5.32
C MET A 109 -2.10 10.70 4.82
N ALA A 110 -3.08 10.55 5.71
CA ALA A 110 -4.49 10.41 5.34
C ALA A 110 -5.01 11.69 4.67
N ALA A 111 -4.65 12.87 5.18
CA ALA A 111 -4.98 14.15 4.55
C ALA A 111 -4.38 14.26 3.13
N CYS A 112 -3.11 13.90 2.95
CA CYS A 112 -2.47 13.87 1.64
C CYS A 112 -3.18 12.91 0.67
N ASN A 113 -3.48 11.68 1.13
CA ASN A 113 -4.21 10.68 0.35
C ASN A 113 -5.63 11.12 -0.01
N GLY A 114 -6.24 11.95 0.83
CA GLY A 114 -7.53 12.58 0.58
C GLY A 114 -7.54 13.38 -0.71
N PHE A 115 -6.51 14.21 -0.95
CA PHE A 115 -6.41 15.01 -2.18
C PHE A 115 -6.31 14.15 -3.43
N PHE A 116 -5.46 13.12 -3.43
CA PHE A 116 -5.32 12.21 -4.57
C PHE A 116 -6.63 11.47 -4.86
N THR A 117 -7.31 11.01 -3.81
CA THR A 117 -8.59 10.31 -3.94
C THR A 117 -9.70 11.24 -4.44
N ALA A 118 -9.74 12.49 -3.95
CA ALA A 118 -10.68 13.50 -4.42
C ALA A 118 -10.45 13.88 -5.89
N ALA A 119 -9.18 13.95 -6.32
CA ALA A 119 -8.82 14.27 -7.70
C ALA A 119 -9.14 13.14 -8.68
N ASN A 120 -8.76 11.90 -8.35
CA ASN A 120 -9.00 10.73 -9.20
C ASN A 120 -8.91 9.43 -8.38
N PRO A 121 -10.04 8.91 -7.89
CA PRO A 121 -10.05 7.73 -7.03
C PRO A 121 -9.60 6.45 -7.77
N SER A 122 -9.88 6.36 -9.07
CA SER A 122 -9.49 5.18 -9.88
C SER A 122 -7.96 5.03 -9.95
N THR A 123 -7.26 6.14 -10.15
CA THR A 123 -5.79 6.14 -10.26
C THR A 123 -5.13 6.12 -8.89
N ALA A 124 -5.71 6.78 -7.89
CA ALA A 124 -5.24 6.70 -6.50
C ALA A 124 -5.34 5.28 -5.91
N GLY A 125 -6.19 4.41 -6.46
CA GLY A 125 -6.29 3.00 -6.07
C GLY A 125 -4.99 2.19 -6.29
N TYR A 126 -4.22 2.48 -7.34
CA TYR A 126 -2.97 1.77 -7.63
C TYR A 126 -1.88 1.96 -6.55
N PRO A 127 -1.51 3.19 -6.16
CA PRO A 127 -0.57 3.39 -5.05
C PRO A 127 -1.16 2.93 -3.72
N PHE A 128 -2.48 3.08 -3.49
CA PHE A 128 -3.12 2.60 -2.26
C PHE A 128 -2.95 1.09 -2.05
N LEU A 129 -3.33 0.28 -3.04
CA LEU A 129 -3.21 -1.18 -2.96
C LEU A 129 -1.75 -1.63 -2.90
N THR A 130 -0.86 -0.89 -3.57
CA THR A 130 0.59 -1.10 -3.51
C THR A 130 1.11 -0.94 -2.07
N THR A 131 0.83 0.18 -1.42
CA THR A 131 1.26 0.45 -0.04
C THR A 131 0.61 -0.53 0.94
N ALA A 132 -0.65 -0.91 0.74
CA ALA A 132 -1.33 -1.89 1.58
C ALA A 132 -0.67 -3.28 1.52
N ALA A 133 -0.37 -3.76 0.32
CA ALA A 133 0.34 -5.03 0.11
C ALA A 133 1.76 -5.00 0.70
N ALA A 134 2.49 -3.89 0.50
CA ALA A 134 3.81 -3.70 1.09
C ALA A 134 3.76 -3.74 2.63
N ASN A 135 2.75 -3.10 3.23
CA ASN A 135 2.57 -3.12 4.68
C ASN A 135 2.27 -4.52 5.22
N LEU A 136 1.43 -5.30 4.52
CA LEU A 136 1.12 -6.68 4.91
C LEU A 136 2.37 -7.55 4.91
N ILE A 137 3.17 -7.48 3.84
CA ILE A 137 4.42 -8.24 3.71
C ILE A 137 5.43 -7.80 4.78
N ARG A 138 5.50 -6.50 5.09
CA ARG A 138 6.39 -5.97 6.13
C ARG A 138 6.09 -6.57 7.51
N VAL A 139 4.81 -6.68 7.85
CA VAL A 139 4.41 -7.11 9.20
C VAL A 139 4.39 -8.63 9.33
N PHE A 140 3.90 -9.34 8.31
CA PHE A 140 3.62 -10.78 8.41
C PHE A 140 4.48 -11.65 7.49
N GLY A 141 5.25 -11.06 6.58
CA GLY A 141 6.09 -11.80 5.65
C GLY A 141 7.25 -12.51 6.36
N SER A 142 7.65 -13.67 5.85
CA SER A 142 8.92 -14.29 6.23
C SER A 142 10.09 -13.39 5.82
N GLU A 143 11.27 -13.58 6.42
CA GLU A 143 12.48 -12.84 6.04
C GLU A 143 12.83 -13.00 4.55
N SER A 144 12.56 -14.18 3.98
CA SER A 144 12.71 -14.43 2.55
C SER A 144 11.72 -13.62 1.70
N GLN A 145 10.47 -13.47 2.13
CA GLN A 145 9.45 -12.66 1.45
C GLN A 145 9.80 -11.17 1.55
N LYS A 146 10.11 -10.67 2.74
CA LYS A 146 10.54 -9.29 2.96
C LYS A 146 11.74 -8.94 2.07
N SER A 147 12.78 -9.77 2.10
CA SER A 147 13.99 -9.56 1.28
C SER A 147 13.69 -9.57 -0.21
N LEU A 148 12.80 -10.44 -0.68
CA LEU A 148 12.42 -10.49 -2.09
C LEU A 148 11.63 -9.24 -2.50
N PHE A 149 10.57 -8.91 -1.76
CA PHE A 149 9.65 -7.84 -2.14
C PHE A 149 10.21 -6.44 -1.90
N PHE A 150 11.03 -6.22 -0.85
CA PHE A 150 11.66 -4.91 -0.65
C PHE A 150 12.77 -4.63 -1.65
N ARG A 151 13.56 -5.64 -2.06
CA ARG A 151 14.48 -5.48 -3.21
C ARG A 151 13.75 -5.12 -4.49
N LEU A 152 12.55 -5.68 -4.70
CA LEU A 152 11.70 -5.31 -5.83
C LEU A 152 11.19 -3.87 -5.69
N CYS A 153 10.76 -3.43 -4.50
CA CYS A 153 10.35 -2.04 -4.25
C CYS A 153 11.49 -1.02 -4.47
N GLU A 154 12.72 -1.34 -4.04
CA GLU A 154 13.91 -0.52 -4.34
C GLU A 154 14.20 -0.49 -5.85
N ALA A 155 14.03 -1.62 -6.54
CA ALA A 155 14.18 -1.69 -7.99
C ALA A 155 13.08 -0.92 -8.74
N LEU A 156 11.85 -0.85 -8.21
CA LEU A 156 10.76 -0.01 -8.73
C LEU A 156 11.04 1.49 -8.53
N HIS A 157 11.70 1.86 -7.43
CA HIS A 157 12.13 3.25 -7.18
C HIS A 157 13.25 3.68 -8.15
N ASN A 158 14.19 2.78 -8.44
CA ASN A 158 15.41 3.08 -9.21
C ASN A 158 15.32 2.76 -10.71
N ARG A 159 14.37 1.94 -11.14
CA ARG A 159 14.16 1.59 -12.55
C ARG A 159 12.70 1.79 -12.91
N ASN A 160 12.51 2.29 -14.12
CA ASN A 160 11.26 2.62 -14.81
C ASN A 160 10.31 1.41 -15.01
N TYR A 161 10.06 0.62 -13.96
CA TYR A 161 9.22 -0.56 -13.98
C TYR A 161 7.75 -0.13 -13.96
N LEU A 162 7.10 -0.40 -15.09
CA LEU A 162 5.76 -0.01 -15.49
C LEU A 162 4.61 -0.68 -14.72
N HIS A 163 4.85 -1.34 -13.59
CA HIS A 163 3.82 -2.19 -12.97
C HIS A 163 3.65 -1.87 -11.47
N PRO A 164 2.52 -1.23 -11.07
CA PRO A 164 2.15 -1.12 -9.66
C PRO A 164 2.06 -2.52 -9.03
N ILE A 165 2.30 -2.61 -7.72
CA ILE A 165 2.45 -3.83 -6.92
C ILE A 165 1.18 -4.70 -6.83
N ILE A 166 0.13 -4.43 -7.61
CA ILE A 166 -0.79 -5.51 -7.96
C ILE A 166 0.03 -6.49 -8.76
N MET A 167 0.23 -7.68 -8.20
CA MET A 167 0.88 -8.87 -8.77
C MET A 167 0.30 -9.29 -10.15
N GLN A 168 0.31 -8.42 -11.15
CA GLN A 168 0.12 -8.79 -12.53
C GLN A 168 1.47 -9.32 -13.00
N GLY A 169 1.59 -10.64 -12.83
CA GLY A 169 2.77 -11.47 -13.05
C GLY A 169 3.78 -10.89 -14.02
N SER A 170 4.81 -10.26 -13.47
CA SER A 170 6.10 -10.19 -14.15
C SER A 170 6.55 -11.61 -14.49
N SER A 171 7.27 -11.77 -15.59
CA SER A 171 7.86 -13.04 -16.01
C SER A 171 8.70 -13.72 -14.90
N GLU A 172 9.27 -12.95 -13.98
CA GLU A 172 9.97 -13.41 -12.79
C GLU A 172 9.01 -14.02 -11.73
N HIS A 173 7.85 -13.40 -11.51
CA HIS A 173 6.81 -13.93 -10.60
C HIS A 173 6.19 -15.22 -11.15
N LYS A 174 6.02 -15.31 -12.49
CA LYS A 174 5.61 -16.54 -13.16
C LYS A 174 6.65 -17.65 -13.02
N ARG A 175 7.95 -17.34 -13.08
CA ARG A 175 9.03 -18.33 -12.86
C ARG A 175 9.03 -18.90 -11.44
N TYR A 176 8.79 -18.09 -10.42
CA TYR A 176 8.72 -18.56 -9.04
C TYR A 176 7.55 -19.54 -8.81
N PHE A 177 6.40 -19.28 -9.41
CA PHE A 177 5.22 -20.17 -9.33
C PHE A 177 5.28 -21.36 -10.30
N GLN A 178 5.80 -21.19 -11.53
CA GLN A 178 5.96 -22.27 -12.51
C GLN A 178 7.08 -23.24 -12.13
N GLY A 179 8.14 -22.77 -11.45
CA GLY A 179 9.21 -23.62 -10.93
C GLY A 179 8.75 -24.61 -9.84
N ARG A 180 7.60 -24.35 -9.19
CA ARG A 180 6.96 -25.29 -8.27
C ARG A 180 5.83 -26.11 -8.91
N SER A 181 5.28 -25.67 -10.03
CA SER A 181 4.23 -26.41 -10.75
C SER A 181 4.77 -27.57 -11.61
N ALA A 182 6.09 -27.69 -11.78
CA ALA A 182 6.70 -28.78 -12.54
C ALA A 182 6.77 -30.12 -11.75
N SER A 183 6.51 -30.11 -10.45
CA SER A 183 6.31 -31.32 -9.64
C SER A 183 4.82 -31.46 -9.31
N GLY A 184 4.10 -32.22 -10.13
CA GLY A 184 2.65 -32.41 -10.01
C GLY A 184 2.21 -32.83 -8.61
N GLY A 185 1.25 -32.08 -8.05
CA GLY A 185 0.58 -32.38 -6.80
C GLY A 185 -0.28 -31.20 -6.36
N LEU A 186 -1.61 -31.33 -6.48
CA LEU A 186 -2.54 -30.41 -5.83
C LEU A 186 -2.43 -30.61 -4.32
N HIS A 187 -1.62 -29.80 -3.64
CA HIS A 187 -1.54 -29.80 -2.19
C HIS A 187 -2.60 -28.85 -1.62
N ASN A 188 -3.44 -29.40 -0.76
CA ASN A 188 -4.47 -28.66 -0.03
C ASN A 188 -3.79 -27.65 0.90
N PHE A 189 -4.48 -26.54 1.20
CA PHE A 189 -4.00 -25.43 2.06
C PHE A 189 -3.58 -25.85 3.50
N ARG A 190 -3.72 -27.14 3.84
CA ARG A 190 -3.31 -27.77 5.11
C ARG A 190 -1.87 -28.29 5.13
N ASP A 191 -1.16 -28.30 4.00
CA ASP A 191 0.17 -28.91 3.91
C ASP A 191 1.33 -27.92 4.15
N PHE A 192 1.07 -26.73 4.71
CA PHE A 192 2.13 -25.80 5.15
C PHE A 192 2.75 -26.28 6.49
N PRO A 193 4.06 -26.54 6.56
CA PRO A 193 4.71 -26.88 7.82
C PRO A 193 4.85 -25.60 8.65
N GLY A 194 3.97 -25.45 9.64
CA GLY A 194 3.95 -24.28 10.53
C GLY A 194 2.74 -24.23 11.48
N THR A 195 1.67 -24.96 11.20
CA THR A 195 0.60 -25.13 12.19
C THR A 195 1.02 -26.20 13.20
N GLY A 196 1.66 -25.76 14.28
CA GLY A 196 1.84 -26.56 15.48
C GLY A 196 0.48 -27.04 15.97
N GLY A 197 0.16 -28.31 15.71
CA GLY A 197 -1.05 -28.94 16.19
C GLY A 197 -0.99 -29.05 17.71
N VAL A 198 -1.84 -28.32 18.41
CA VAL A 198 -2.21 -28.64 19.78
C VAL A 198 -2.97 -29.97 19.73
N ARG A 199 -2.30 -31.09 20.05
CA ARG A 199 -2.98 -32.35 20.36
C ARG A 199 -3.61 -32.24 21.75
N PRO A 200 -4.86 -32.69 21.96
CA PRO A 200 -5.35 -32.92 23.30
C PRO A 200 -4.67 -34.17 23.87
N SER A 201 -4.11 -34.03 25.06
CA SER A 201 -3.52 -35.12 25.84
C SER A 201 -4.59 -36.11 26.31
N GLY A 202 -4.39 -37.39 25.97
CA GLY A 202 -4.69 -38.55 26.82
C GLY A 202 -6.15 -38.82 27.20
N GLY A 203 -6.81 -39.72 26.46
CA GLY A 203 -7.96 -40.48 26.94
C GLY A 203 -7.73 -41.97 26.69
N SER A 204 -7.16 -42.66 27.68
CA SER A 204 -7.08 -44.12 27.72
C SER A 204 -8.47 -44.68 28.04
N ALA A 205 -8.91 -45.67 27.26
CA ALA A 205 -10.08 -46.46 27.57
C ALA A 205 -9.85 -47.26 28.86
N CYS A 206 -10.80 -47.19 29.79
CA CYS A 206 -11.01 -48.21 30.82
C CYS A 206 -12.52 -48.49 30.88
N ALA A 207 -12.87 -49.75 30.60
CA ALA A 207 -14.17 -50.34 30.84
C ALA A 207 -14.26 -50.86 32.29
N GLY A 208 -15.47 -50.92 32.84
CA GLY A 208 -15.83 -51.56 34.12
C GLY A 208 -16.45 -50.56 35.11
N SER A 209 -17.78 -50.48 35.27
CA SER A 209 -18.70 -51.39 36.00
C SER A 209 -18.97 -50.93 37.46
N GLN A 210 -20.26 -50.86 37.80
CA GLN A 210 -20.89 -50.81 39.15
C GLN A 210 -20.89 -49.43 39.85
N VAL A 211 -22.05 -48.79 40.06
CA VAL A 211 -23.11 -49.03 41.09
C VAL A 211 -22.56 -48.77 42.50
N GLY A 212 -23.07 -47.71 43.15
CA GLY A 212 -22.79 -47.35 44.54
C GLY A 212 -22.61 -45.85 44.71
#